data_AF-A0A4R2L074-F1
#
_entry.id   AF-A0A4R2L074-F1
#
_cell.length_a   1.000
_cell.length_b   1.000
_cell.length_c   1.000
_cell.angle_alpha   90.00
_cell.angle_beta   90.00
_cell.angle_gamma   90.00
#
_symmetry.space_group_name_H-M   'P 1'
#
loop_
_entity.id
_entity.type
_entity.pdbx_description
1 polymer ?
#
loop_
_entity_poly.entity_id
_entity_poly.type
_entity_poly.pdbx_seq_one_letter_code
_entity_poly.pdbx_strand_id
1 'polypeptide(L)'
;MDYRVNQEVKFKDQQYTIIEIKRGWLTLLDQDGSRAKARIKDVSLLRERCLKNQMAEAKTRYQRVKLSSGEITMDCGDELASLLRGLEPQEVCNLADEVLKTGEGYHMQRYGHLNPGQQRMNAGNRIRASVKKGNVDMAQLKEIRIQSHA
;
A
#
# COMPACT_ATOMS: atom_id res chain seq x y z
N MET A 1 11.37 15.10 -7.80
CA MET A 1 11.83 14.43 -6.56
C MET A 1 11.37 15.30 -5.41
N ASP A 2 10.57 14.75 -4.50
CA ASP A 2 10.00 15.52 -3.39
C ASP A 2 10.88 15.38 -2.15
N TYR A 3 11.41 16.50 -1.66
CA TYR A 3 12.15 16.58 -0.40
C TYR A 3 11.18 16.70 0.77
N ARG A 4 11.49 16.06 1.90
CA ARG A 4 10.66 16.09 3.12
C ARG A 4 11.49 16.52 4.33
N VAL A 5 10.84 17.09 5.33
CA VAL A 5 11.45 17.36 6.64
C VAL A 5 11.84 16.02 7.30
N ASN A 6 12.94 16.02 8.05
CA ASN A 6 13.62 14.86 8.65
C ASN A 6 14.21 13.88 7.63
N GLN A 7 14.45 14.31 6.39
CA GLN A 7 15.11 13.50 5.38
C GLN A 7 16.62 13.80 5.34
N GLU A 8 17.43 12.75 5.23
CA GLU A 8 18.87 12.85 5.09
C GLU A 8 19.29 13.17 3.65
N VAL A 9 20.16 14.15 3.50
CA VAL A 9 20.64 14.64 2.22
C VAL A 9 22.14 14.91 2.24
N LYS A 10 22.77 14.87 1.07
CA LYS A 10 24.17 15.22 0.87
C LYS A 10 24.27 16.65 0.31
N PHE A 11 25.07 17.48 0.96
CA PHE A 11 25.40 18.84 0.52
C PHE A 11 26.89 19.10 0.76
N LYS A 12 27.63 19.51 -0.28
CA LYS A 12 29.09 19.77 -0.22
C LYS A 12 29.88 18.62 0.45
N ASP A 13 29.59 17.39 0.06
CA ASP A 13 30.20 16.17 0.60
C ASP A 13 29.98 15.87 2.09
N GLN A 14 29.14 16.65 2.76
CA GLN A 14 28.69 16.40 4.12
C GLN A 14 27.23 15.95 4.15
N GLN A 15 26.87 15.24 5.22
CA GLN A 15 25.53 14.71 5.43
C GLN A 15 24.74 15.66 6.31
N TYR A 16 23.51 15.96 5.92
CA TYR A 16 22.64 16.83 6.68
C TYR A 16 21.23 16.26 6.77
N THR A 17 20.49 16.65 7.81
CA THR A 17 19.05 16.40 7.93
C THR A 17 18.28 17.67 7.58
N ILE A 18 17.26 17.54 6.72
CA ILE A 18 16.37 18.66 6.40
C ILE A 18 15.49 18.97 7.60
N ILE A 19 15.58 20.18 8.13
CA ILE A 19 14.71 20.64 9.23
C ILE A 19 13.57 21.54 8.75
N GLU A 20 13.73 22.21 7.60
CA GLU A 20 12.71 23.11 7.07
C GLU A 20 12.81 23.27 5.55
N ILE A 21 11.65 23.44 4.89
CA ILE A 21 11.54 23.66 3.44
C ILE A 21 10.72 24.93 3.20
N LYS A 22 11.33 25.94 2.58
CA LYS A 22 10.66 27.21 2.26
C LYS A 22 11.04 27.69 0.87
N ARG A 23 10.05 27.83 -0.02
CA ARG A 23 10.18 28.47 -1.35
C ARG A 23 11.44 28.04 -2.13
N GLY A 24 11.71 26.73 -2.19
CA GLY A 24 12.86 26.18 -2.93
C GLY A 24 14.19 26.16 -2.16
N TRP A 25 14.19 26.57 -0.90
CA TRP A 25 15.32 26.49 0.02
C TRP A 25 15.10 25.42 1.09
N LEU A 26 16.19 24.73 1.42
CA LEU A 26 16.27 23.74 2.48
C LEU A 26 17.13 24.30 3.61
N THR A 27 16.60 24.27 4.83
CA THR A 27 17.41 24.45 6.04
C THR A 27 17.86 23.08 6.49
N LEU A 28 19.17 22.91 6.61
CA LEU A 28 19.88 21.69 6.85
C LEU A 28 20.53 21.73 8.23
N LEU A 29 20.53 20.61 8.94
CA LEU A 29 21.19 20.45 10.24
C LEU A 29 22.23 19.33 10.13
N ASP A 30 23.46 19.64 10.52
CA ASP A 30 24.56 18.66 10.61
C ASP A 30 24.45 17.85 11.92
N GLN A 31 25.18 16.74 12.00
CA GLN A 31 25.29 15.90 13.21
C GLN A 31 25.86 16.68 14.39
N ASP A 32 26.75 17.64 14.13
CA ASP A 32 27.33 18.55 15.13
C ASP A 32 26.41 19.73 15.50
N GLY A 33 25.16 19.75 15.01
CA GLY A 33 24.17 20.80 15.29
C GLY A 33 24.36 22.09 14.47
N SER A 34 25.31 22.10 13.54
CA SER A 34 25.56 23.23 12.63
C SER A 34 24.42 23.38 11.62
N ARG A 35 23.99 24.62 11.35
CA ARG A 35 22.91 24.91 10.40
C ARG A 35 23.47 25.38 9.06
N ALA A 36 23.02 24.76 7.97
CA ALA A 36 23.32 25.18 6.61
C ALA A 36 22.03 25.51 5.84
N LYS A 37 22.14 26.36 4.81
CA LYS A 37 21.07 26.63 3.86
C LYS A 37 21.53 26.24 2.47
N ALA A 38 20.72 25.46 1.77
CA ALA A 38 21.00 25.01 0.42
C ALA A 38 19.76 25.17 -0.47
N ARG A 39 19.96 25.43 -1.77
CA ARG A 39 18.86 25.34 -2.72
C ARG A 39 18.59 23.87 -3.00
N ILE A 40 17.33 23.53 -3.27
CA ILE A 40 16.91 22.18 -3.64
C ILE A 40 17.76 21.56 -4.76
N LYS A 41 18.20 22.37 -5.73
CA LYS A 41 19.01 21.94 -6.87
C LYS A 41 20.46 21.57 -6.53
N ASP A 42 20.99 22.08 -5.41
CA ASP A 42 22.39 21.93 -5.02
C ASP A 42 22.56 20.79 -4.00
N VAL A 43 21.48 20.07 -3.70
CA VAL A 43 21.38 19.01 -2.71
C VAL A 43 21.04 17.71 -3.42
N SER A 44 21.65 16.60 -3.01
CA SER A 44 21.32 15.26 -3.50
C SER A 44 20.84 14.37 -2.36
N LEU A 45 19.97 13.41 -2.69
CA LEU A 45 19.49 12.45 -1.69
C LEU A 45 20.62 11.48 -1.33
N LEU A 46 20.86 11.28 -0.04
CA LEU A 46 21.85 10.28 0.44
C LEU A 46 21.46 8.85 0.06
N ARG A 47 20.15 8.59 -0.01
CA ARG A 47 19.59 7.35 -0.54
C ARG A 47 18.61 7.68 -1.65
N GLU A 48 19.01 7.43 -2.90
CA GLU A 48 18.05 7.41 -3.99
C GLU A 48 17.07 6.26 -3.75
N ARG A 49 15.78 6.57 -3.68
CA ARG A 49 14.73 5.55 -3.71
C ARG A 49 14.64 4.97 -5.12
N CYS A 50 15.57 4.11 -5.48
CA CYS A 50 15.51 3.35 -6.72
C CYS A 50 14.24 2.50 -6.74
N LEU A 51 13.47 2.56 -7.84
CA LEU A 51 12.24 1.78 -8.03
C LEU A 51 12.49 0.27 -7.80
N LYS A 52 13.68 -0.23 -8.20
CA LYS A 52 14.07 -1.64 -8.01
C LYS A 52 14.13 -2.02 -6.53
N ASN A 53 14.63 -1.14 -5.66
CA ASN A 53 14.70 -1.39 -4.22
C ASN A 53 13.31 -1.41 -3.60
N GLN A 54 12.43 -0.48 -4.02
CA GLN A 54 11.03 -0.45 -3.58
C GLN A 54 10.28 -1.73 -3.99
N MET A 55 10.50 -2.20 -5.23
CA MET A 55 9.90 -3.45 -5.70
C MET A 55 10.46 -4.68 -4.98
N ALA A 56 11.75 -4.71 -4.66
CA ALA A 56 12.37 -5.79 -3.91
C ALA A 56 11.77 -5.87 -2.48
N GLU A 57 11.71 -4.74 -1.77
CA GLU A 57 11.07 -4.66 -0.46
C GLU A 57 9.59 -5.06 -0.50
N ALA A 58 8.83 -4.61 -1.50
CA ALA A 58 7.44 -5.00 -1.65
C ALA A 58 7.26 -6.52 -1.88
N LYS A 59 8.15 -7.15 -2.68
CA LYS A 59 8.12 -8.59 -2.95
C LYS A 59 8.37 -9.43 -1.69
N THR A 60 9.21 -8.98 -0.75
CA THR A 60 9.46 -9.72 0.49
C THR A 60 8.20 -9.92 1.36
N ARG A 61 7.18 -9.08 1.16
CA ARG A 61 5.91 -9.16 1.90
C ARG A 61 4.94 -10.18 1.30
N TYR A 62 5.16 -10.63 0.07
CA TYR A 62 4.32 -11.65 -0.54
C TYR A 62 4.72 -13.03 -0.05
N GLN A 63 3.73 -13.80 0.41
CA GLN A 63 3.89 -15.14 0.90
C GLN A 63 3.24 -16.12 -0.07
N ARG A 64 3.90 -17.25 -0.31
CA ARG A 64 3.31 -18.38 -1.05
C ARG A 64 2.43 -19.18 -0.11
N VAL A 65 1.18 -19.39 -0.50
CA VAL A 65 0.18 -20.10 0.28
C VAL A 65 -0.40 -21.22 -0.58
N LYS A 66 -0.46 -22.42 -0.01
CA LYS A 66 -1.15 -23.55 -0.64
C LYS A 66 -2.61 -23.56 -0.17
N LEU A 67 -3.54 -23.48 -1.11
CA LEU A 67 -4.96 -23.56 -0.85
C LEU A 67 -5.39 -25.01 -0.59
N SER A 68 -6.57 -25.20 0.01
CA SER A 68 -7.17 -26.52 0.23
C SER A 68 -7.42 -27.29 -1.07
N SER A 69 -7.62 -26.58 -2.18
CA SER A 69 -7.70 -27.13 -3.55
C SER A 69 -6.38 -27.72 -4.06
N GLY A 70 -5.25 -27.46 -3.38
CA GLY A 70 -3.90 -27.84 -3.81
C GLY A 70 -3.18 -26.78 -4.65
N GLU A 71 -3.88 -25.74 -5.08
CA GLU A 71 -3.31 -24.62 -5.84
C GLU A 71 -2.40 -23.73 -4.98
N ILE A 72 -1.39 -23.12 -5.60
CA ILE A 72 -0.46 -22.21 -4.94
C ILE A 72 -0.79 -20.78 -5.36
N THR A 73 -1.04 -19.92 -4.38
CA THR A 73 -1.28 -18.49 -4.57
C THR A 73 -0.23 -17.64 -3.85
N MET A 74 -0.13 -16.36 -4.22
CA MET A 74 0.69 -15.39 -3.50
C MET A 74 -0.18 -14.24 -3.02
N ASP A 75 -0.10 -13.93 -1.73
CA ASP A 75 -0.79 -12.80 -1.12
C ASP A 75 0.12 -12.07 -0.11
N CYS A 76 -0.34 -10.94 0.41
CA CYS A 76 0.44 -10.11 1.35
C CYS A 76 0.46 -10.66 2.79
N GLY A 77 -0.16 -11.82 3.06
CA GLY A 77 -0.14 -12.47 4.37
C GLY A 77 -0.90 -11.76 5.49
N ASP A 78 -1.69 -10.72 5.20
CA ASP A 78 -2.48 -10.02 6.22
C ASP A 78 -3.76 -10.79 6.61
N GLU A 79 -4.41 -10.37 7.71
CA GLU A 79 -5.64 -11.03 8.19
C GLU A 79 -6.75 -10.98 7.13
N LEU A 80 -6.85 -9.87 6.40
CA LEU A 80 -7.79 -9.74 5.29
C LEU A 80 -7.46 -10.70 4.14
N ALA A 81 -6.19 -10.85 3.75
CA ALA A 81 -5.80 -11.82 2.74
C ALA A 81 -6.19 -13.23 3.16
N SER A 82 -5.98 -13.57 4.43
CA SER A 82 -6.38 -14.86 5.00
C SER A 82 -7.90 -15.06 4.95
N LEU A 83 -8.70 -14.02 5.22
CA LEU A 83 -10.15 -14.04 5.08
C LEU A 83 -10.61 -14.22 3.63
N LEU A 84 -9.91 -13.60 2.67
CA LEU A 84 -10.28 -13.66 1.26
C LEU A 84 -9.75 -14.92 0.55
N ARG A 85 -8.96 -15.77 1.20
CA ARG A 85 -8.43 -17.01 0.61
C ARG A 85 -9.56 -17.98 0.26
N GLY A 86 -9.42 -18.62 -0.90
CA GLY A 86 -10.41 -19.56 -1.44
C GLY A 86 -11.63 -18.90 -2.05
N LEU A 87 -11.75 -17.56 -2.02
CA LEU A 87 -12.81 -16.84 -2.71
C LEU A 87 -12.43 -16.55 -4.16
N GLU A 88 -13.36 -16.83 -5.05
CA GLU A 88 -13.33 -16.47 -6.46
C GLU A 88 -13.42 -14.95 -6.65
N PRO A 89 -12.93 -14.41 -7.78
CA PRO A 89 -12.96 -12.98 -8.06
C PRO A 89 -14.37 -12.37 -7.93
N GLN A 90 -15.38 -13.10 -8.40
CA GLN A 90 -16.79 -12.71 -8.30
C GLN A 90 -17.23 -12.54 -6.85
N GLU A 91 -16.88 -13.49 -5.98
CA GLU A 91 -17.24 -13.48 -4.56
C GLU A 91 -16.55 -12.32 -3.83
N VAL A 92 -15.28 -12.05 -4.15
CA VAL A 92 -14.56 -10.90 -3.58
C VAL A 92 -15.14 -9.57 -4.06
N CYS A 93 -15.60 -9.47 -5.30
CA CYS A 93 -16.29 -8.28 -5.80
C CYS A 93 -17.65 -8.07 -5.12
N ASN A 94 -18.45 -9.13 -4.96
CA ASN A 94 -19.73 -9.06 -4.26
C ASN A 94 -19.53 -8.66 -2.79
N LEU A 95 -18.53 -9.24 -2.12
CA LEU A 95 -18.16 -8.84 -0.76
C LEU A 95 -17.74 -7.37 -0.70
N ALA A 96 -17.02 -6.87 -1.71
CA ALA A 96 -16.66 -5.45 -1.78
C ALA A 96 -17.91 -4.57 -1.99
N ASP A 97 -18.88 -4.99 -2.79
CA ASP A 97 -20.14 -4.29 -2.99
C ASP A 97 -20.91 -4.13 -1.67
N GLU A 98 -21.02 -5.21 -0.90
CA GLU A 98 -21.69 -5.21 0.40
C GLU A 98 -20.96 -4.35 1.44
N VAL A 99 -19.65 -4.52 1.56
CA VAL A 99 -18.80 -3.78 2.53
C VAL A 99 -18.77 -2.29 2.24
N LEU A 100 -18.72 -1.90 0.97
CA LEU A 100 -18.68 -0.49 0.55
C LEU A 100 -20.08 0.10 0.31
N LYS A 101 -21.14 -0.71 0.40
CA LYS A 101 -22.52 -0.34 0.07
C LYS A 101 -22.64 0.28 -1.34
N THR A 102 -21.83 -0.22 -2.27
CA THR A 102 -21.93 0.09 -3.69
C THR A 102 -22.81 -0.99 -4.28
N GLY A 103 -23.97 -0.65 -4.86
CA GLY A 103 -25.01 -1.62 -5.22
C GLY A 103 -24.51 -2.90 -5.92
N GLU A 104 -25.28 -3.97 -5.79
CA GLU A 104 -24.90 -5.32 -6.22
C GLU A 104 -24.35 -5.36 -7.66
N GLY A 105 -23.20 -6.01 -7.85
CA GLY A 105 -22.55 -6.18 -9.14
C GLY A 105 -21.74 -4.98 -9.61
N TYR A 106 -21.69 -3.89 -8.84
CA TYR A 106 -20.94 -2.68 -9.18
C TYR A 106 -19.45 -2.97 -9.40
N HIS A 107 -18.78 -3.63 -8.46
CA HIS A 107 -17.34 -3.92 -8.61
C HIS A 107 -17.07 -4.93 -9.73
N MET A 108 -17.98 -5.87 -9.98
CA MET A 108 -17.84 -6.79 -11.12
C MET A 108 -17.94 -6.07 -12.46
N GLN A 109 -18.94 -5.21 -12.63
CA GLN A 109 -19.05 -4.42 -13.85
C GLN A 109 -17.85 -3.49 -14.01
N ARG A 110 -17.43 -2.84 -12.92
CA ARG A 110 -16.29 -1.93 -12.90
C ARG A 110 -15.00 -2.61 -13.32
N TYR A 111 -14.79 -3.87 -12.92
CA TYR A 111 -13.57 -4.62 -13.19
C TYR A 111 -13.70 -5.67 -14.28
N GLY A 112 -14.84 -5.78 -14.96
CA GLY A 112 -15.10 -6.83 -15.96
C GLY A 112 -14.13 -6.84 -17.15
N HIS A 113 -13.43 -5.73 -17.39
CA HIS A 113 -12.39 -5.61 -18.40
C HIS A 113 -11.00 -6.10 -17.95
N LEU A 114 -10.84 -6.49 -16.68
CA LEU A 114 -9.58 -6.95 -16.10
C LEU A 114 -9.52 -8.47 -16.04
N ASN A 115 -8.32 -9.04 -15.91
CA ASN A 115 -8.20 -10.49 -15.69
C ASN A 115 -8.66 -10.89 -14.27
N PRO A 116 -9.02 -12.16 -14.04
CA PRO A 116 -9.53 -12.65 -12.74
C PRO A 116 -8.68 -12.26 -11.52
N GLY A 117 -7.35 -12.37 -11.64
CA GLY A 117 -6.43 -12.00 -10.57
C GLY A 117 -6.43 -10.50 -10.27
N GLN A 118 -6.50 -9.66 -11.31
CA GLN A 118 -6.60 -8.20 -11.19
C GLN A 118 -7.95 -7.76 -10.60
N GLN A 119 -9.05 -8.40 -11.01
CA GLN A 119 -10.38 -8.14 -10.44
C GLN A 119 -10.37 -8.37 -8.92
N ARG A 120 -9.91 -9.57 -8.50
CA ARG A 120 -9.78 -9.95 -7.09
C ARG A 120 -8.88 -9.00 -6.32
N MET A 121 -7.73 -8.63 -6.90
CA MET A 121 -6.77 -7.71 -6.26
C MET A 121 -7.38 -6.32 -6.05
N ASN A 122 -8.07 -5.77 -7.05
CA ASN A 122 -8.67 -4.45 -6.94
C ASN A 122 -9.82 -4.42 -5.93
N ALA A 123 -10.74 -5.38 -5.98
CA ALA A 123 -11.82 -5.50 -5.00
C ALA A 123 -11.28 -5.69 -3.57
N GLY A 124 -10.32 -6.59 -3.37
CA GLY A 124 -9.66 -6.79 -2.08
C GLY A 124 -8.96 -5.52 -1.55
N ASN A 125 -8.36 -4.71 -2.43
CA ASN A 125 -7.76 -3.44 -2.03
C ASN A 125 -8.80 -2.39 -1.59
N ARG A 126 -10.00 -2.41 -2.16
CA ARG A 126 -11.11 -1.55 -1.72
C ARG A 126 -11.56 -1.90 -0.30
N ILE A 127 -11.74 -3.19 -0.03
CA ILE A 127 -12.06 -3.70 1.31
C ILE A 127 -10.96 -3.31 2.29
N ARG A 128 -9.68 -3.56 1.94
CA ARG A 128 -8.52 -3.18 2.78
C ARG A 128 -8.50 -1.69 3.12
N ALA A 129 -8.81 -0.84 2.14
CA ALA A 129 -8.87 0.60 2.36
C ALA A 129 -10.02 1.00 3.31
N SER A 130 -11.16 0.30 3.25
CA SER A 130 -12.29 0.50 4.16
C SER A 130 -11.94 0.13 5.60
N VAL A 131 -11.31 -1.03 5.80
CA VAL A 131 -10.83 -1.50 7.10
C VAL A 131 -9.81 -0.53 7.70
N LYS A 132 -8.83 -0.11 6.91
CA LYS A 132 -7.80 0.84 7.36
C LYS A 132 -8.38 2.19 7.80
N LYS A 133 -9.51 2.60 7.24
CA LYS A 133 -10.21 3.84 7.63
C LYS A 133 -11.08 3.68 8.88
N GLY A 134 -11.28 2.45 9.36
CA GLY A 134 -12.19 2.16 10.47
C GLY A 134 -13.66 2.20 10.08
N ASN A 135 -13.98 2.13 8.79
CA ASN A 135 -15.37 2.11 8.31
C ASN A 135 -16.03 0.76 8.56
N VAL A 136 -15.24 -0.31 8.53
CA VAL A 136 -15.66 -1.70 8.74
C VAL A 136 -14.56 -2.41 9.51
N ASP A 137 -14.94 -3.22 10.49
CA ASP A 137 -14.01 -4.03 11.27
C ASP A 137 -13.89 -5.47 10.71
N MET A 138 -12.80 -6.16 11.05
CA MET A 138 -12.55 -7.55 10.64
C MET A 138 -13.59 -8.53 11.19
N ALA A 139 -14.18 -8.25 12.36
CA ALA A 139 -15.29 -9.03 12.90
C ALA A 139 -16.54 -8.94 12.01
N GLN A 140 -16.92 -7.72 11.60
CA GLN A 140 -18.04 -7.49 10.70
C GLN A 140 -17.81 -8.16 9.34
N LEU A 141 -16.58 -8.11 8.82
CA LEU A 141 -16.25 -8.81 7.57
C LEU A 141 -16.39 -10.33 7.66
N LYS A 142 -16.07 -10.93 8.81
CA LYS A 142 -16.26 -12.37 9.03
C LYS A 142 -17.75 -12.72 9.07
N GLU A 143 -18.57 -11.91 9.73
CA GLU A 143 -20.02 -12.08 9.78
C GLU A 143 -20.65 -11.98 8.39
N ILE A 144 -20.34 -10.91 7.65
CA ILE A 144 -20.81 -10.72 6.27
C ILE A 144 -20.44 -11.93 5.42
N ARG A 145 -19.18 -12.37 5.47
CA ARG A 145 -18.73 -13.53 4.71
C ARG A 145 -19.52 -14.80 5.06
N ILE A 146 -19.80 -15.05 6.34
CA ILE A 146 -20.58 -16.23 6.75
C ILE A 146 -22.00 -16.14 6.16
N GLN A 147 -22.60 -14.94 6.15
CA GLN A 147 -23.95 -14.72 5.61
C GLN A 147 -24.01 -14.85 4.09
N SER A 148 -22.98 -14.41 3.35
CA SER A 148 -22.93 -14.56 1.89
C SER A 148 -22.67 -16.01 1.42
N HIS A 149 -22.24 -16.90 2.31
CA HIS A 149 -21.90 -18.31 2.01
C HIS A 149 -22.68 -19.34 2.83
N ALA A 150 -23.73 -18.91 3.55
CA ALA A 150 -24.72 -19.79 4.19
C ALA A 150 -25.85 -20.13 3.21
#